data_AF-A0A7W9ZVU0-F1
#
_entry.id   AF-A0A7W9ZVU0-F1
#
_cell.length_a   1.000
_cell.length_b   1.000
_cell.length_c   1.000
_cell.angle_alpha   90.00
_cell.angle_beta   90.00
_cell.angle_gamma   90.00
#
_symmetry.space_group_name_H-M   'P 1'
#
loop_
_entity.id
_entity.type
_entity.pdbx_description
1 polymer ?
#
loop_
_entity_poly.entity_id
_entity_poly.type
_entity_poly.pdbx_seq_one_letter_code
_entity_poly.pdbx_strand_id
1 'polypeptide(L)'
;MTGRFTIDSAGTGGWHEGEPPDRRSIATAKGHGIDLSGQHARRIRSSDFRDFDLILAMDRDNQAALEKIAPPEASIRLFGDIALGTGEDIPDPYYGGPAGFELLYTRLLTGCSSLLEALGAERASCSGNTSSVR
;
A
#
# COMPACT_ATOMS: atom_id res chain seq x y z
N MET A 1 4.02 -2.49 21.85
CA MET A 1 5.05 -2.05 20.88
C MET A 1 4.33 -1.43 19.69
N THR A 2 3.94 -0.17 19.76
CA THR A 2 3.17 0.48 18.69
C THR A 2 3.73 1.88 18.50
N GLY A 3 4.20 2.19 17.29
CA GLY A 3 4.85 3.46 16.96
C GLY A 3 6.09 3.38 16.07
N ARG A 4 6.21 2.37 15.20
CA ARG A 4 7.35 2.27 14.25
C ARG A 4 7.01 2.70 12.81
N PHE A 5 5.74 2.68 12.44
CA PHE A 5 5.28 3.03 11.10
C PHE A 5 4.04 3.92 11.20
N THR A 6 4.01 4.95 10.37
CA THR A 6 2.82 5.74 10.08
C THR A 6 2.26 5.22 8.76
N ILE A 7 1.00 4.81 8.75
CA ILE A 7 0.32 4.22 7.59
C ILE A 7 -0.93 5.04 7.31
N ASP A 8 -1.14 5.38 6.04
CA ASP A 8 -2.32 6.07 5.56
C ASP A 8 -2.59 5.68 4.09
N SER A 9 -3.74 6.08 3.56
CA SER A 9 -4.11 5.86 2.16
C SER A 9 -4.73 7.10 1.52
N ALA A 10 -4.54 7.26 0.21
CA ALA A 10 -5.08 8.38 -0.54
C ALA A 10 -5.35 8.00 -2.00
N GLY A 11 -6.39 8.60 -2.58
CA GLY A 11 -6.68 8.51 -4.01
C GLY A 11 -5.94 9.57 -4.82
N THR A 12 -5.59 9.23 -6.05
CA THR A 12 -5.06 10.19 -7.04
C THR A 12 -6.14 11.17 -7.50
N GLY A 13 -7.39 10.69 -7.58
CA GLY A 13 -8.59 11.49 -7.80
C GLY A 13 -9.25 11.97 -6.50
N GLY A 14 -10.06 13.03 -6.59
CA GLY A 14 -10.87 13.55 -5.47
C GLY A 14 -12.33 13.12 -5.50
N TRP A 15 -12.71 12.20 -6.40
CA TRP A 15 -14.11 11.85 -6.67
C TRP A 15 -14.86 11.26 -5.48
N HIS A 16 -14.14 10.57 -4.58
CA HIS A 16 -14.69 9.91 -3.40
C HIS A 16 -14.23 10.56 -2.10
N GLU A 17 -13.71 11.80 -2.14
CA GLU A 17 -13.19 12.44 -0.92
C GLU A 17 -14.28 12.58 0.16
N GLY A 18 -13.99 12.08 1.36
CA GLY A 18 -14.90 12.01 2.49
C GLY A 18 -15.83 10.79 2.49
N GLU A 19 -15.85 9.97 1.45
CA GLU A 19 -16.69 8.77 1.41
C GLU A 19 -16.05 7.61 2.21
N PRO A 20 -16.85 6.76 2.87
CA PRO A 20 -16.33 5.54 3.49
C PRO A 20 -15.88 4.54 2.41
N PRO A 21 -15.05 3.54 2.76
CA PRO A 21 -14.68 2.46 1.85
C PRO A 21 -15.91 1.72 1.31
N ASP A 22 -15.77 1.12 0.14
CA ASP A 22 -16.82 0.29 -0.45
C ASP A 22 -17.30 -0.76 0.57
N ARG A 23 -18.63 -0.90 0.70
CA ARG A 23 -19.25 -1.80 1.68
C ARG A 23 -18.77 -3.25 1.53
N ARG A 24 -18.40 -3.68 0.33
CA ARG A 24 -17.85 -5.01 0.03
C ARG A 24 -16.43 -5.14 0.56
N SER A 25 -15.59 -4.12 0.41
CA SER A 25 -14.26 -4.08 1.04
C SER A 25 -14.37 -4.14 2.56
N ILE A 26 -15.31 -3.39 3.16
CA ILE A 26 -15.57 -3.44 4.61
C ILE A 26 -16.00 -4.85 5.02
N ALA A 27 -16.94 -5.45 4.29
CA ALA A 27 -17.45 -6.78 4.60
C ALA A 27 -16.35 -7.86 4.52
N THR A 28 -15.56 -7.86 3.45
CA THR A 28 -14.42 -8.78 3.27
C THR A 28 -13.39 -8.60 4.39
N ALA A 29 -12.90 -7.38 4.62
CA ALA A 29 -11.90 -7.14 5.66
C ALA A 29 -12.41 -7.51 7.06
N LYS A 30 -13.69 -7.22 7.36
CA LYS A 30 -14.33 -7.61 8.62
C LYS A 30 -14.41 -9.12 8.77
N GLY A 31 -14.63 -9.85 7.67
CA GLY A 31 -14.56 -11.32 7.63
C GLY A 31 -13.20 -11.89 8.05
N HIS A 32 -12.13 -11.11 7.85
CA HIS A 32 -10.76 -11.43 8.28
C HIS A 32 -10.34 -10.72 9.57
N GLY A 33 -11.28 -10.12 10.32
CA GLY A 33 -11.02 -9.49 11.61
C GLY A 33 -10.45 -8.07 11.55
N ILE A 34 -10.49 -7.41 10.39
CA ILE A 34 -10.01 -6.03 10.20
C ILE A 34 -11.20 -5.09 10.03
N ASP A 35 -11.28 -4.02 10.84
CA ASP A 35 -12.31 -3.01 10.72
C ASP A 35 -11.83 -1.80 9.88
N LEU A 36 -12.37 -1.68 8.67
CA LEU A 36 -12.10 -0.56 7.75
C LEU A 36 -13.15 0.56 7.87
N SER A 37 -14.21 0.38 8.66
CA SER A 37 -15.40 1.25 8.63
C SER A 37 -15.15 2.69 9.12
N GLY A 38 -14.07 2.91 9.87
CA GLY A 38 -13.65 4.24 10.31
C GLY A 38 -12.80 5.02 9.28
N GLN A 39 -12.35 4.36 8.21
CA GLN A 39 -11.57 5.03 7.16
C GLN A 39 -12.46 5.92 6.30
N HIS A 40 -11.84 6.94 5.71
CA HIS A 40 -12.49 7.83 4.76
C HIS A 40 -11.53 8.11 3.62
N ALA A 41 -12.04 8.05 2.40
CA ALA A 41 -11.24 8.40 1.24
C ALA A 41 -10.82 9.86 1.32
N ARG A 42 -9.56 10.11 0.95
CA ARG A 42 -9.00 11.45 0.82
C ARG A 42 -8.19 11.52 -0.45
N ARG A 43 -7.97 12.73 -0.95
CA ARG A 43 -7.06 12.95 -2.07
C ARG A 43 -5.61 13.03 -1.59
N ILE A 44 -4.68 12.58 -2.43
CA ILE A 44 -3.24 12.83 -2.26
C ILE A 44 -2.99 14.36 -2.23
N ARG A 45 -2.16 14.80 -1.29
CA ARG A 45 -1.77 16.20 -1.06
C ARG A 45 -0.28 16.34 -1.29
N SER A 46 0.18 17.54 -1.63
CA SER A 46 1.61 17.80 -1.80
C SER A 46 2.43 17.53 -0.53
N SER A 47 1.82 17.63 0.65
CA SER A 47 2.46 17.26 1.92
C SER A 47 2.73 15.77 2.03
N ASP A 48 1.92 14.90 1.41
CA ASP A 48 2.12 13.44 1.49
C ASP A 48 3.47 13.02 0.91
N PHE A 49 3.94 13.67 -0.16
CA PHE A 49 5.26 13.39 -0.75
C PHE A 49 6.43 13.73 0.17
N ARG A 50 6.20 14.53 1.20
CA ARG A 50 7.19 14.87 2.22
C ARG A 50 6.99 14.07 3.51
N ASP A 51 5.75 13.80 3.86
CA ASP A 51 5.38 13.19 5.14
C ASP A 51 5.51 11.65 5.10
N PHE A 52 5.54 11.04 3.91
CA PHE A 52 5.72 9.59 3.71
C PHE A 52 7.01 9.26 2.95
N ASP A 53 7.81 8.36 3.51
CA ASP A 53 9.07 7.89 2.91
C ASP A 53 8.85 6.99 1.68
N LEU A 54 7.67 6.38 1.57
CA LEU A 54 7.31 5.43 0.52
C LEU A 54 5.83 5.58 0.16
N ILE A 55 5.55 5.84 -1.11
CA ILE A 55 4.19 5.87 -1.66
C ILE A 55 4.04 4.70 -2.63
N LEU A 56 3.06 3.84 -2.35
CA LEU A 56 2.78 2.65 -3.15
C LEU A 56 1.57 2.87 -4.04
N ALA A 57 1.80 2.91 -5.36
CA ALA A 57 0.74 2.93 -6.35
C ALA A 57 0.16 1.53 -6.57
N MET A 58 -1.16 1.40 -6.64
CA MET A 58 -1.82 0.10 -6.85
C MET A 58 -1.70 -0.36 -8.30
N ASP A 59 -1.63 0.58 -9.25
CA ASP A 59 -1.48 0.32 -10.68
C ASP A 59 -0.60 1.39 -11.34
N ARG A 60 -0.22 1.14 -12.60
CA ARG A 60 0.57 2.07 -13.41
C ARG A 60 -0.10 3.40 -13.70
N ASP A 61 -1.43 3.45 -13.77
CA ASP A 61 -2.15 4.71 -14.01
C ASP A 61 -2.06 5.64 -12.80
N ASN A 62 -2.16 5.06 -11.60
CA ASN A 62 -1.98 5.72 -10.32
C ASN A 62 -0.54 6.20 -10.20
N GLN A 63 0.43 5.35 -10.53
CA GLN A 63 1.85 5.72 -10.54
C GLN A 63 2.11 6.91 -11.46
N ALA A 64 1.68 6.82 -12.73
CA ALA A 64 1.85 7.89 -13.70
C ALA A 64 1.13 9.19 -13.29
N ALA A 65 -0.02 9.09 -12.61
CA ALA A 65 -0.73 10.26 -12.08
C ALA A 65 0.04 10.92 -10.92
N LEU A 66 0.63 10.13 -10.03
CA LEU A 66 1.45 10.62 -8.92
C LEU A 66 2.74 11.26 -9.43
N GLU A 67 3.46 10.60 -10.35
CA GLU A 67 4.71 11.10 -10.93
C GLU A 67 4.56 12.47 -11.63
N LYS A 68 3.37 12.78 -12.16
CA LYS A 68 3.09 14.09 -12.77
C LYS A 68 3.02 15.24 -11.76
N ILE A 69 2.69 14.96 -10.50
CA ILE A 69 2.46 15.98 -9.46
C ILE A 69 3.50 15.94 -8.35
N ALA A 70 4.30 14.89 -8.30
CA ALA A 70 5.29 14.67 -7.26
C ALA A 70 6.56 15.50 -7.48
N PRO A 71 7.23 15.94 -6.40
CA PRO A 71 8.58 16.46 -6.50
C PRO A 71 9.56 15.35 -6.90
N PRO A 72 10.71 15.68 -7.52
CA PRO A 72 11.69 14.69 -7.99
C PRO A 72 12.22 13.73 -6.90
N GLU A 73 12.21 14.16 -5.64
CA GLU A 73 12.71 13.39 -4.50
C GLU A 73 11.70 12.38 -3.95
N ALA A 74 10.44 12.40 -4.42
CA ALA A 74 9.40 11.50 -3.93
C ALA A 74 9.66 10.04 -4.34
N SER A 75 9.59 9.12 -3.38
CA SER A 75 9.71 7.68 -3.64
C SER A 75 8.34 7.07 -3.93
N ILE A 76 7.97 7.04 -5.22
CA ILE A 76 6.74 6.40 -5.71
C ILE A 76 7.11 5.06 -6.35
N ARG A 77 6.47 3.98 -5.90
CA ARG A 77 6.72 2.62 -6.40
C ARG A 77 5.42 1.87 -6.65
N LEU A 78 5.43 0.94 -7.60
CA LEU A 78 4.31 0.02 -7.80
C LEU A 78 4.24 -0.99 -6.64
N PHE A 79 3.05 -1.22 -6.10
CA PHE A 79 2.83 -2.21 -5.06
C PHE A 79 3.22 -3.62 -5.54
N GLY A 80 2.85 -3.99 -6.76
CA GLY A 80 3.23 -5.29 -7.34
C GLY A 80 4.74 -5.50 -7.45
N ASP A 81 5.52 -4.44 -7.63
CA ASP A 81 6.99 -4.53 -7.63
C ASP A 81 7.52 -4.74 -6.20
N ILE A 82 7.15 -3.85 -5.29
CA ILE A 82 7.76 -3.77 -3.95
C ILE A 82 7.23 -4.86 -3.00
N ALA A 83 5.94 -5.12 -3.05
CA ALA A 83 5.26 -5.98 -2.10
C ALA A 83 5.14 -7.42 -2.61
N LEU A 84 5.01 -7.62 -3.92
CA LEU A 84 4.80 -8.94 -4.53
C LEU A 84 6.00 -9.45 -5.35
N GLY A 85 6.89 -8.57 -5.80
CA GLY A 85 7.99 -8.95 -6.70
C GLY A 85 7.53 -9.40 -8.10
N THR A 86 6.27 -9.11 -8.47
CA THR A 86 5.66 -9.52 -9.74
C THR A 86 5.58 -8.39 -10.76
N GLY A 87 5.59 -7.13 -10.30
CA GLY A 87 5.38 -5.95 -11.15
C GLY A 87 3.99 -5.86 -11.77
N GLU A 88 3.03 -6.62 -11.23
CA GLU A 88 1.66 -6.60 -11.69
C GLU A 88 0.90 -5.38 -11.14
N ASP A 89 -0.12 -4.95 -11.90
CA ASP A 89 -1.10 -3.99 -11.39
C ASP A 89 -2.10 -4.74 -10.48
N ILE A 90 -2.52 -4.08 -9.40
CA ILE A 90 -3.55 -4.59 -8.50
C ILE A 90 -4.91 -4.21 -9.08
N PRO A 91 -5.70 -5.19 -9.56
CA PRO A 91 -6.93 -4.90 -10.28
C PRO A 91 -8.02 -4.39 -9.34
N ASP A 92 -8.82 -3.43 -9.83
CA ASP A 92 -10.00 -2.95 -9.14
C ASP A 92 -11.06 -4.07 -9.03
N PRO A 93 -11.53 -4.43 -7.81
CA PRO A 93 -12.45 -5.53 -7.59
C PRO A 93 -13.90 -5.18 -7.97
N TYR A 94 -14.21 -3.94 -8.36
CA TYR A 94 -15.58 -3.43 -8.49
C TYR A 94 -16.49 -4.30 -9.37
N TYR A 95 -15.93 -4.90 -10.43
CA TYR A 95 -16.63 -5.75 -11.40
C TYR A 95 -16.55 -7.26 -11.08
N GLY A 96 -15.78 -7.67 -10.07
CA GLY A 96 -15.52 -9.08 -9.75
C GLY A 96 -16.51 -9.73 -8.77
N GLY A 97 -17.49 -8.97 -8.26
CA GLY A 97 -18.37 -9.43 -7.18
C GLY A 97 -17.59 -9.82 -5.91
N PRO A 98 -18.21 -10.54 -4.95
CA PRO A 98 -17.56 -10.87 -3.67
C PRO A 98 -16.22 -11.60 -3.81
N ALA A 99 -16.08 -12.49 -4.79
CA ALA A 99 -14.83 -13.22 -5.05
C ALA A 99 -13.69 -12.27 -5.49
N GLY A 100 -14.01 -11.19 -6.20
CA GLY A 100 -13.04 -10.16 -6.55
C GLY A 100 -12.47 -9.44 -5.33
N PHE A 101 -13.31 -9.14 -4.34
CA PHE A 101 -12.88 -8.49 -3.09
C PHE A 101 -12.02 -9.43 -2.23
N GLU A 102 -12.37 -10.72 -2.13
CA GLU A 102 -11.54 -11.70 -1.42
C GLU A 102 -10.18 -11.91 -2.10
N LEU A 103 -10.15 -11.95 -3.43
CA LEU A 103 -8.90 -12.07 -4.18
C LEU A 103 -8.02 -10.83 -3.97
N LEU A 104 -8.59 -9.63 -4.04
CA LEU A 104 -7.88 -8.39 -3.75
C LEU A 104 -7.32 -8.41 -2.32
N TYR A 105 -8.16 -8.74 -1.34
CA TYR A 105 -7.75 -8.81 0.06
C TYR A 105 -6.56 -9.74 0.26
N THR A 106 -6.63 -10.95 -0.30
CA THR A 106 -5.57 -11.96 -0.19
C THR A 106 -4.26 -11.46 -0.81
N ARG A 107 -4.33 -10.80 -1.98
CA ARG A 107 -3.17 -10.19 -2.64
C ARG A 107 -2.55 -9.09 -1.78
N LEU A 108 -3.36 -8.17 -1.25
CA LEU A 108 -2.89 -7.09 -0.39
C LEU A 108 -2.26 -7.64 0.90
N LEU A 109 -2.88 -8.64 1.53
CA LEU A 109 -2.34 -9.29 2.73
C LEU A 109 -0.99 -9.94 2.46
N THR A 110 -0.86 -10.63 1.32
CA THR A 110 0.39 -11.27 0.90
C THR A 110 1.48 -10.23 0.72
N GLY A 111 1.18 -9.16 -0.04
CA GLY A 111 2.13 -8.10 -0.30
C GLY A 111 2.56 -7.34 0.96
N CYS A 112 1.60 -6.96 1.81
CA CYS A 112 1.89 -6.27 3.06
C CYS A 112 2.74 -7.13 4.02
N SER A 113 2.50 -8.44 4.08
CA SER A 113 3.31 -9.36 4.89
C SER A 113 4.75 -9.44 4.38
N SER A 114 4.94 -9.64 3.07
CA SER A 114 6.27 -9.65 2.44
C SER A 114 7.01 -8.33 2.64
N LEU A 115 6.31 -7.20 2.50
CA LEU A 115 6.88 -5.88 2.70
C LEU A 115 7.33 -5.67 4.16
N LEU A 116 6.52 -6.08 5.13
CA LEU A 116 6.85 -5.97 6.54
C LEU A 116 8.09 -6.82 6.89
N GLU A 117 8.19 -8.01 6.32
CA GLU A 117 9.38 -8.87 6.48
C GLU A 117 10.62 -8.22 5.88
N ALA A 118 10.54 -7.67 4.66
CA ALA A 118 11.65 -6.98 4.02
C ALA A 118 12.14 -5.77 4.84
N LEU A 119 11.21 -4.93 5.32
CA LEU A 119 11.51 -3.78 6.18
C LEU A 119 12.08 -4.18 7.55
N GLY A 120 11.69 -5.36 8.06
CA GLY A 120 12.26 -5.95 9.27
C GLY A 120 13.68 -6.51 9.06
N ALA A 121 13.92 -7.16 7.91
CA ALA A 121 15.18 -7.79 7.56
C ALA A 121 16.28 -6.77 7.22
N GLU A 122 15.96 -5.70 6.49
CA GLU A 122 16.90 -4.59 6.23
C GLU A 122 17.40 -3.93 7.53
N ARG A 123 16.56 -3.90 8.57
CA ARG A 123 16.97 -3.38 9.87
C ARG A 123 17.82 -4.36 10.67
N ALA A 124 17.62 -5.67 10.49
CA ALA A 124 18.47 -6.70 11.10
C ALA A 124 19.85 -6.76 10.45
N SER A 125 19.96 -6.51 9.14
CA SER A 125 21.25 -6.46 8.43
C SER A 125 22.10 -5.22 8.79
N CYS A 126 21.51 -4.18 9.38
CA CYS A 126 22.25 -3.06 9.97
C CYS A 126 22.86 -3.36 11.36
N SER A 127 22.69 -4.57 11.91
CA SER A 127 23.38 -4.99 13.13
C SER A 127 24.02 -6.37 12.97
N GLY A 128 25.31 -6.42 12.64
CA GLY A 128 26.06 -7.67 12.68
C GLY A 128 27.51 -7.48 12.24
N ASN A 129 28.45 -7.90 13.08
CA ASN A 129 29.84 -8.05 12.67
C ASN A 129 29.93 -9.19 11.64
N THR A 130 30.12 -8.85 10.37
CA THR A 130 30.42 -9.81 9.31
C THR A 130 31.92 -10.08 9.27
N SER A 131 32.30 -11.34 9.46
CA SER A 131 33.64 -11.86 9.18
C SER A 131 33.50 -12.90 8.08
N SER A 132 34.15 -12.70 6.93
CA SER A 132 34.39 -13.77 5.96
C SER A 132 35.79 -14.34 6.20
N VAL A 133 35.89 -15.67 6.26
CA VAL A 133 37.16 -16.40 6.22
C VAL A 133 37.01 -17.47 5.13
N ARG A 134 38.06 -17.59 4.31
CA ARG A 134 38.17 -18.27 2.99
C ARG A 134 37.20 -19.40 2.68
#